data_AF-A0A497R232-F1
#
_entry.id   AF-A0A497R232-F1
#
_cell.length_a   1.000
_cell.length_b   1.000
_cell.length_c   1.000
_cell.angle_alpha   90.00
_cell.angle_beta   90.00
_cell.angle_gamma   90.00
#
_symmetry.space_group_name_H-M   'P 1'
#
loop_
_entity.id
_entity.type
_entity.pdbx_description
1 polymer ?
#
loop_
_entity_poly.entity_id
_entity_poly.type
_entity_poly.pdbx_seq_one_letter_code
_entity_poly.pdbx_strand_id
1 'polypeptide(L)'
;MTEKKVKPGMSPEEIATLHYELLIENNREEWLKTFRKRHREQADKYGSSPDLYWRTGRKYVDELGYSYKFKNKVENQSSDKRIKFFFYRLNKEGKPQGSGQVPIHVVKDEEDNDEWRVDVASW
;
A
#
# COMPACT_ATOMS: atom_id res chain seq x y z
N MET A 1 -7.24 21.39 -0.03
CA MET A 1 -7.08 19.93 -0.24
C MET A 1 -6.86 19.31 1.13
N THR A 2 -7.65 18.31 1.51
CA THR A 2 -7.51 17.65 2.81
C THR A 2 -6.26 16.79 2.78
N GLU A 3 -5.35 16.99 3.74
CA GLU A 3 -4.14 16.19 3.87
C GLU A 3 -4.50 14.71 4.09
N LYS A 4 -3.98 13.83 3.23
CA LYS A 4 -4.16 12.39 3.35
C LYS A 4 -3.27 11.87 4.46
N LYS A 5 -3.88 11.18 5.43
CA LYS A 5 -3.19 10.64 6.61
C LYS A 5 -3.93 9.43 7.16
N VAL A 6 -3.18 8.58 7.86
CA VAL A 6 -3.74 7.40 8.53
C VAL A 6 -4.61 7.86 9.70
N LYS A 7 -5.79 7.27 9.84
CA LYS A 7 -6.75 7.54 10.93
C LYS A 7 -7.13 6.23 11.62
N PRO A 8 -7.44 6.27 12.93
CA PRO A 8 -7.99 5.11 13.62
C PRO A 8 -9.30 4.64 12.98
N GLY A 9 -9.52 3.32 12.96
CA GLY A 9 -10.75 2.70 12.48
C GLY A 9 -10.92 2.68 10.95
N MET A 10 -9.88 3.00 10.18
CA MET A 10 -9.93 2.87 8.71
C MET A 10 -10.13 1.41 8.32
N SER A 11 -11.01 1.20 7.35
CA SER A 11 -11.25 -0.09 6.75
C SER A 11 -10.00 -0.61 6.01
N PRO A 12 -9.89 -1.92 5.78
CA PRO A 12 -8.75 -2.51 5.08
C PRO A 12 -8.59 -1.97 3.65
N GLU A 13 -9.70 -1.65 2.97
CA GLU A 13 -9.67 -1.05 1.63
C GLU A 13 -9.18 0.40 1.66
N GLU A 14 -9.62 1.18 2.64
CA GLU A 14 -9.14 2.55 2.83
C GLU A 14 -7.64 2.60 3.11
N ILE A 15 -7.13 1.70 3.96
CA ILE A 15 -5.68 1.58 4.23
C ILE A 15 -4.91 1.19 2.96
N ALA A 16 -5.41 0.20 2.21
CA ALA A 16 -4.77 -0.24 0.96
C ALA A 16 -4.74 0.86 -0.10
N THR A 17 -5.81 1.64 -0.21
CA THR A 17 -5.91 2.76 -1.15
C THR A 17 -4.99 3.89 -0.74
N LEU A 18 -5.08 4.31 0.52
CA LEU A 18 -4.25 5.37 1.10
C LEU A 18 -2.76 5.06 0.95
N HIS A 19 -2.36 3.79 1.07
CA HIS A 19 -0.98 3.36 0.85
C HIS A 19 -0.43 3.77 -0.53
N TYR A 20 -1.15 3.52 -1.62
CA TYR A 20 -0.69 3.94 -2.93
C TYR A 20 -0.81 5.46 -3.15
N GLU A 21 -1.82 6.10 -2.57
CA GLU A 21 -1.96 7.55 -2.66
C GLU A 21 -0.78 8.29 -2.01
N LEU A 22 -0.36 7.85 -0.81
CA LEU A 22 0.77 8.43 -0.10
C LEU A 22 2.10 8.15 -0.81
N LEU A 23 2.22 6.98 -1.47
CA LEU A 23 3.34 6.71 -2.36
C LEU A 23 3.39 7.73 -3.49
N ILE A 24 2.26 8.01 -4.16
CA ILE A 24 2.18 8.96 -5.28
C ILE A 24 2.51 10.38 -4.80
N GLU A 25 1.99 10.77 -3.64
CA GLU A 25 2.19 12.10 -3.03
C GLU A 25 3.59 12.31 -2.42
N ASN A 26 4.47 11.31 -2.50
CA ASN A 26 5.81 11.36 -1.91
C ASN A 26 5.81 11.56 -0.38
N ASN A 27 4.75 11.12 0.30
CA ASN A 27 4.61 11.27 1.74
C ASN A 27 5.09 10.00 2.46
N ARG A 28 6.43 9.82 2.56
CA ARG A 28 7.04 8.63 3.19
C ARG A 28 6.59 8.44 4.64
N GLU A 29 6.46 9.54 5.39
CA GLU A 29 6.14 9.47 6.82
C GLU A 29 4.76 8.87 7.05
N GLU A 30 3.73 9.42 6.41
CA GLU A 30 2.37 8.86 6.47
C GLU A 30 2.30 7.49 5.79
N TRP A 31 3.02 7.30 4.69
CA TRP A 31 3.06 6.02 3.98
C TRP A 31 3.54 4.90 4.89
N LEU A 32 4.58 5.14 5.70
CA LEU A 32 5.05 4.16 6.68
C LEU A 32 3.98 3.83 7.72
N LYS A 33 3.16 4.78 8.15
CA LYS A 33 2.06 4.55 9.12
C LYS A 33 1.03 3.54 8.60
N THR A 34 0.93 3.34 7.29
CA THR A 34 0.05 2.30 6.71
C THR A 34 0.57 0.88 6.93
N PHE A 35 1.88 0.67 7.13
CA PHE A 35 2.45 -0.65 7.39
C PHE A 35 2.22 -1.11 8.81
N ARG A 36 2.31 -2.42 9.02
CA ARG A 36 2.38 -3.00 10.36
C ARG A 36 3.52 -2.44 11.19
N LYS A 37 3.36 -2.44 12.51
CA LYS A 37 4.37 -1.93 13.46
C LYS A 37 5.77 -2.49 13.22
N ARG A 38 5.90 -3.82 13.13
CA ARG A 38 7.19 -4.51 12.86
C ARG A 38 7.92 -4.01 11.61
N HIS A 39 7.18 -3.61 10.57
CA HIS A 39 7.76 -3.10 9.33
C HIS A 39 8.26 -1.68 9.52
N ARG A 40 7.48 -0.83 10.19
CA ARG A 40 7.86 0.56 10.49
C ARG A 40 9.16 0.65 11.28
N GLU A 41 9.34 -0.24 12.25
CA GLU A 41 10.56 -0.33 13.08
C GLU A 41 11.82 -0.71 12.27
N GLN A 42 11.65 -1.26 11.07
CA GLN A 42 12.74 -1.67 10.19
C GLN A 42 12.91 -0.75 8.98
N ALA A 43 12.08 0.27 8.82
CA ALA A 43 11.96 1.05 7.59
C ALA A 43 13.24 1.79 7.17
N ASP A 44 14.10 2.13 8.12
CA ASP A 44 15.36 2.82 7.86
C ASP A 44 16.55 1.86 7.67
N LYS A 45 16.32 0.54 7.77
CA LYS A 45 17.31 -0.47 7.40
C LYS A 45 17.28 -0.65 5.89
N TYR A 46 18.41 -0.34 5.24
CA TYR A 46 18.58 -0.56 3.79
C TYR A 46 18.29 -2.02 3.42
N GLY A 47 17.48 -2.22 2.38
CA GLY A 47 17.10 -3.56 1.92
C GLY A 47 16.01 -4.24 2.76
N SER A 48 15.49 -3.59 3.81
CA SER A 48 14.24 -4.03 4.44
C SER A 48 13.08 -3.96 3.44
N SER A 49 12.00 -4.71 3.70
CA SER A 49 10.82 -4.68 2.82
C SER A 49 10.30 -3.25 2.61
N PRO A 50 10.10 -2.40 3.64
CA PRO A 50 9.61 -1.04 3.44
C PRO A 50 10.58 -0.14 2.66
N ASP A 51 11.90 -0.28 2.86
CA ASP A 51 12.90 0.46 2.06
C ASP A 51 12.80 0.07 0.57
N LEU A 52 12.83 -1.23 0.29
CA LEU A 52 12.74 -1.76 -1.07
C LEU A 52 11.44 -1.32 -1.75
N TYR A 53 10.34 -1.39 -1.01
CA TYR A 53 9.01 -1.02 -1.44
C TYR A 53 8.90 0.46 -1.76
N TRP A 54 9.37 1.33 -0.86
CA TRP A 54 9.38 2.77 -1.09
C TRP A 54 10.19 3.12 -2.34
N ARG A 55 11.44 2.63 -2.43
CA ARG A 55 12.34 2.92 -3.55
C ARG A 55 11.79 2.43 -4.88
N THR A 56 11.27 1.21 -4.93
CA THR A 56 10.72 0.63 -6.16
C THR A 56 9.43 1.33 -6.58
N GLY A 57 8.52 1.54 -5.64
CA GLY A 57 7.27 2.25 -5.89
C GLY A 57 7.50 3.68 -6.36
N ARG A 58 8.40 4.43 -5.71
CA ARG A 58 8.78 5.80 -6.10
C ARG A 58 9.41 5.84 -7.47
N LYS A 59 10.31 4.91 -7.79
CA LYS A 59 10.88 4.79 -9.14
C LYS A 59 9.78 4.66 -10.19
N TYR A 60 8.78 3.82 -9.95
CA TYR A 60 7.69 3.61 -10.91
C TYR A 60 6.76 4.81 -11.03
N VAL A 61 6.45 5.50 -9.94
CA VAL A 61 5.68 6.75 -9.97
C VAL A 61 6.45 7.84 -10.71
N ASP A 62 7.70 8.08 -10.34
CA ASP A 62 8.47 9.23 -10.78
C ASP A 62 9.03 9.07 -12.20
N GLU A 63 9.57 7.88 -12.54
CA GLU A 63 10.19 7.66 -13.85
C GLU A 63 9.19 7.16 -14.90
N LEU A 64 8.20 6.36 -14.49
CA LEU A 64 7.25 5.71 -15.42
C LEU A 64 5.85 6.32 -15.40
N GLY A 65 5.57 7.24 -14.47
CA GLY A 65 4.27 7.90 -14.34
C GLY A 65 3.16 6.96 -13.91
N TYR A 66 3.48 5.94 -13.08
CA TYR A 66 2.48 4.97 -12.66
C TYR A 66 1.50 5.54 -11.63
N SER A 67 0.24 5.13 -11.75
CA SER A 67 -0.80 5.33 -10.75
C SER A 67 -1.51 4.02 -10.44
N TYR A 68 -2.21 3.98 -9.30
CA TYR A 68 -2.87 2.77 -8.82
C TYR A 68 -4.34 3.05 -8.55
N LYS A 69 -5.21 2.13 -8.97
CA LYS A 69 -6.65 2.22 -8.73
C LYS A 69 -7.17 0.92 -8.15
N PHE A 70 -7.98 0.98 -7.10
CA PHE A 70 -8.63 -0.20 -6.54
C PHE A 70 -9.37 -0.99 -7.62
N LYS A 71 -9.17 -2.31 -7.64
CA LYS A 71 -9.87 -3.20 -8.56
C LYS A 71 -10.90 -4.05 -7.81
N ASN A 72 -10.43 -4.96 -6.96
CA ASN A 72 -11.30 -5.89 -6.26
C ASN A 72 -10.62 -6.51 -5.04
N LYS A 73 -11.44 -6.98 -4.10
CA LYS A 73 -11.04 -7.92 -3.04
C LYS A 73 -10.97 -9.35 -3.59
N VAL A 74 -10.05 -10.15 -3.07
CA VAL A 74 -9.87 -11.56 -3.42
C VAL A 74 -10.52 -12.42 -2.34
N GLU A 75 -11.81 -12.73 -2.50
CA GLU A 75 -12.63 -13.38 -1.46
C GLU A 75 -12.05 -14.71 -0.98
N ASN A 76 -11.60 -15.57 -1.90
CA ASN A 76 -11.04 -16.89 -1.56
C ASN A 76 -9.64 -16.85 -0.90
N GLN A 77 -9.04 -15.68 -0.76
CA GLN A 77 -7.76 -15.47 -0.08
C GLN A 77 -7.89 -14.44 1.06
N SER A 78 -9.12 -14.15 1.47
CA SER A 78 -9.42 -13.18 2.52
C SER A 78 -10.09 -13.87 3.72
N SER A 79 -9.74 -13.42 4.91
CA SER A 79 -10.35 -13.78 6.20
C SER A 79 -10.65 -12.52 7.01
N ASP A 80 -11.18 -12.72 8.21
CA ASP A 80 -11.40 -11.70 9.24
C ASP A 80 -10.12 -11.00 9.73
N LYS A 81 -8.96 -11.65 9.58
CA LYS A 81 -7.65 -11.13 10.01
C LYS A 81 -6.72 -10.70 8.87
N ARG A 82 -6.98 -11.13 7.64
CA ARG A 82 -6.12 -10.85 6.48
C ARG A 82 -6.96 -10.70 5.23
N ILE A 83 -6.77 -9.61 4.50
CA ILE A 83 -7.47 -9.36 3.25
C ILE A 83 -6.47 -9.10 2.15
N LYS A 84 -6.74 -9.70 0.98
CA LYS A 84 -5.97 -9.46 -0.23
C LYS A 84 -6.81 -8.63 -1.20
N PHE A 85 -6.23 -7.54 -1.68
CA PHE A 85 -6.79 -6.72 -2.73
C PHE A 85 -5.93 -6.76 -3.99
N PHE A 86 -6.55 -6.51 -5.13
CA PHE A 86 -5.86 -6.14 -6.35
C PHE A 86 -6.09 -4.66 -6.67
N PHE A 87 -5.04 -4.04 -7.17
CA PHE A 87 -5.06 -2.69 -7.74
C PHE A 87 -4.67 -2.77 -9.20
N TYR A 88 -5.33 -1.98 -10.04
CA TYR A 88 -4.82 -1.70 -11.37
C TYR A 88 -3.59 -0.82 -11.27
N ARG A 89 -2.51 -1.22 -11.94
CA ARG A 89 -1.35 -0.38 -12.20
C ARG A 89 -1.48 0.24 -13.57
N LEU A 90 -1.63 1.55 -13.59
CA LEU A 90 -1.90 2.34 -14.78
C LEU A 90 -0.64 3.13 -15.14
N ASN A 91 -0.31 3.21 -16.43
CA ASN A 91 0.75 4.06 -16.93
C ASN A 91 0.32 5.54 -16.97
N LYS A 92 1.21 6.42 -17.45
CA LYS A 92 0.93 7.86 -17.63
C LYS A 92 -0.29 8.19 -18.50
N GLU A 93 -0.71 7.28 -19.38
CA GLU A 93 -1.90 7.44 -20.23
C GLU A 93 -3.17 6.88 -19.56
N GLY A 94 -3.07 6.39 -18.32
CA GLY A 94 -4.16 5.75 -17.61
C GLY A 94 -4.46 4.31 -18.07
N LYS A 95 -3.58 3.69 -18.88
CA LYS A 95 -3.77 2.33 -19.40
C LYS A 95 -3.09 1.29 -18.51
N PRO A 96 -3.69 0.10 -18.31
CA PRO A 96 -3.05 -0.97 -17.57
C PRO A 96 -1.72 -1.42 -18.19
N GLN A 97 -0.70 -1.66 -17.36
CA GLN A 97 0.62 -2.15 -17.82
C GLN A 97 0.80 -3.65 -17.54
N GLY A 98 0.98 -4.47 -18.59
CA GLY A 98 1.15 -5.93 -18.49
C GLY A 98 -0.15 -6.64 -18.09
N SER A 99 -0.12 -7.55 -17.11
CA SER A 99 -1.36 -8.06 -16.47
C SER A 99 -2.18 -6.94 -15.82
N GLY A 100 -1.55 -5.77 -15.63
CA GLY A 100 -2.17 -4.54 -15.19
C GLY A 100 -2.59 -4.56 -13.73
N GLN A 101 -2.24 -5.60 -12.96
CA GLN A 101 -2.74 -5.81 -11.60
C GLN A 101 -1.63 -6.14 -10.62
N VAL A 102 -1.64 -5.48 -9.47
CA VAL A 102 -0.69 -5.71 -8.37
C VAL A 102 -1.45 -6.06 -7.09
N PRO A 103 -1.02 -7.10 -6.36
CA PRO A 103 -1.65 -7.46 -5.09
C PRO A 103 -1.14 -6.58 -3.94
N ILE A 104 -2.01 -6.36 -2.96
CA ILE A 104 -1.64 -5.84 -1.64
C ILE A 104 -2.33 -6.68 -0.56
N HIS A 105 -1.60 -7.01 0.49
CA HIS A 105 -2.11 -7.72 1.66
C HIS A 105 -2.21 -6.76 2.84
N VAL A 106 -3.40 -6.68 3.40
CA VAL A 106 -3.67 -5.93 4.63
C VAL A 106 -4.03 -6.95 5.72
N VAL A 107 -3.51 -6.76 6.91
CA VAL A 107 -3.77 -7.62 8.07
C VAL A 107 -4.23 -6.78 9.24
N LYS A 108 -4.99 -7.40 10.13
CA LYS A 108 -5.33 -6.83 11.42
C LYS A 108 -4.09 -6.92 12.31
N ASP A 109 -3.53 -5.78 12.70
CA ASP A 109 -2.28 -5.72 13.44
C ASP A 109 -2.54 -5.66 14.94
N GLU A 110 -2.50 -6.82 15.59
CA GLU A 110 -2.75 -6.98 17.04
C GLU A 110 -1.76 -6.17 17.90
N GLU A 111 -0.59 -5.82 17.36
CA GLU A 111 0.42 -4.96 18.00
C GLU A 111 0.16 -3.45 17.82
N ASP A 112 -0.85 -3.08 17.02
CA ASP A 112 -1.23 -1.70 16.68
C ASP A 112 -2.73 -1.49 16.90
N ASN A 113 -3.21 -1.81 18.10
CA ASN A 113 -4.60 -1.64 18.53
C ASN A 113 -5.64 -2.31 17.61
N ASP A 114 -5.30 -3.48 17.06
CA ASP A 114 -6.22 -4.23 16.18
C ASP A 114 -6.58 -3.47 14.88
N GLU A 115 -5.78 -2.49 14.49
CA GLU A 115 -5.98 -1.68 13.29
C GLU A 115 -5.55 -2.43 12.02
N TRP A 116 -6.18 -2.11 10.89
CA TRP A 116 -5.77 -2.65 9.60
C TRP A 116 -4.47 -2.00 9.13
N ARG A 117 -3.50 -2.82 8.70
CA ARG A 117 -2.19 -2.39 8.25
C ARG A 117 -1.66 -3.23 7.10
N VAL A 118 -0.87 -2.62 6.22
CA VAL A 118 -0.20 -3.29 5.10
C VAL A 118 0.88 -4.22 5.63
N ASP A 119 0.82 -5.48 5.20
CA ASP A 119 1.86 -6.48 5.47
C ASP A 119 2.77 -6.66 4.26
N VAL A 120 2.20 -6.68 3.05
CA VAL A 120 2.93 -6.86 1.78
C VAL A 120 2.27 -6.02 0.72
N ALA A 121 3.06 -5.25 -0.04
CA ALA A 121 2.62 -4.47 -1.19
C ALA A 121 3.46 -4.81 -2.43
N SER A 122 2.90 -4.55 -3.62
CA SER A 122 3.56 -4.74 -4.90
C SER A 122 3.37 -3.50 -5.78
N TRP A 123 4.20 -3.35 -6.81
CA TRP A 123 4.35 -2.12 -7.60
C TRP A 123 4.35 -2.44 -9.07
#